data_AF-A0A193C2R0-F1
#
_entry.id   AF-A0A193C2R0-F1
#
_cell.length_a   1.000
_cell.length_b   1.000
_cell.length_c   1.000
_cell.angle_alpha   90.00
_cell.angle_beta   90.00
_cell.angle_gamma   90.00
#
_symmetry.space_group_name_H-M   'P 1'
#
loop_
_entity.id
_entity.type
_entity.pdbx_description
1 polymer ?
#
loop_
_entity_poly.entity_id
_entity_poly.type
_entity_poly.pdbx_seq_one_letter_code
_entity_poly.pdbx_strand_id
1 'polypeptide(L)'
;MAGSPTEPDDETIDAVGKLVFALETVEQARGHLYAFHHLTGTADFALGEAVEKLRKAGHPDWADRIETELIGLNVLADRWTFQVVEEYDDGYYGTFRGMTRDVADDLTDGRLHLHEEQLKRRRRTEGRPGHEMGRPST
;
A
#
# COMPACT_ATOMS: atom_id res chain seq x y z
N MET A 1 -10.72 -32.44 25.24
CA MET A 1 -9.37 -31.84 25.30
C MET A 1 -8.96 -31.55 23.86
N ALA A 2 -9.23 -30.35 23.37
CA ALA A 2 -8.64 -29.94 22.09
C ALA A 2 -7.13 -29.82 22.34
N GLY A 3 -6.33 -30.60 21.62
CA GLY A 3 -4.87 -30.50 21.71
C GLY A 3 -4.47 -29.07 21.40
N SER A 4 -3.51 -28.52 22.15
CA SER A 4 -2.89 -27.25 21.81
C SER A 4 -2.50 -27.26 20.33
N PRO A 5 -2.75 -26.17 19.57
CA PRO A 5 -2.24 -26.07 18.20
C PRO A 5 -0.76 -26.44 18.24
N THR A 6 -0.35 -27.37 17.38
CA THR A 6 1.07 -27.68 17.23
C THR A 6 1.71 -26.41 16.67
N GLU A 7 2.78 -25.90 17.29
CA GLU A 7 3.47 -24.75 16.70
C GLU A 7 3.90 -25.12 15.27
N PRO A 8 3.69 -24.22 14.29
CA PRO A 8 4.12 -24.47 12.92
C PRO A 8 5.64 -24.71 12.86
N ASP A 9 6.08 -25.53 11.91
CA ASP A 9 7.51 -25.73 11.69
C ASP A 9 8.19 -24.47 11.11
N ASP A 10 9.52 -24.42 11.22
CA ASP A 10 10.30 -23.26 10.80
C ASP A 10 10.15 -22.97 9.28
N GLU A 11 9.96 -23.99 8.45
CA GLU A 11 9.75 -23.83 7.01
C GLU A 11 8.42 -23.12 6.71
N THR A 12 7.36 -23.50 7.42
CA THR A 12 6.04 -22.86 7.36
C THR A 12 6.12 -21.42 7.83
N ILE A 13 6.81 -21.18 8.95
CA ILE A 13 7.00 -19.83 9.51
C ILE A 13 7.74 -18.92 8.52
N ASP A 14 8.80 -19.41 7.87
CA ASP A 14 9.55 -18.66 6.88
C ASP A 14 8.72 -18.37 5.62
N ALA A 15 7.97 -19.36 5.13
CA ALA A 15 7.10 -19.20 3.96
C ALA A 15 5.99 -18.16 4.19
N VAL A 16 5.29 -18.24 5.33
CA VAL A 16 4.25 -17.27 5.68
C VAL A 16 4.85 -15.88 5.92
N GLY A 17 5.99 -15.80 6.61
CA GLY A 17 6.72 -14.53 6.77
C GLY A 17 7.10 -13.92 5.42
N LYS A 18 7.52 -14.73 4.45
CA LYS A 18 7.84 -14.25 3.10
C LYS A 18 6.62 -13.72 2.36
N LEU A 19 5.45 -14.35 2.53
CA LEU A 19 4.18 -13.89 1.96
C LEU A 19 3.73 -12.55 2.59
N VAL A 20 3.88 -12.40 3.90
CA VAL A 20 3.59 -11.14 4.61
C VAL A 20 4.52 -10.02 4.13
N PHE A 21 5.83 -10.28 4.04
CA PHE A 21 6.79 -9.34 3.48
C PHE A 21 6.41 -8.89 2.06
N ALA A 22 5.92 -9.81 1.23
CA ALA A 22 5.45 -9.47 -0.11
C ALA A 22 4.20 -8.56 -0.06
N LEU A 23 3.24 -8.81 0.85
CA LEU A 23 2.09 -7.94 1.08
C LEU A 23 2.53 -6.53 1.54
N GLU A 24 3.45 -6.42 2.49
CA GLU A 24 3.99 -5.13 2.96
C GLU A 24 4.63 -4.34 1.80
N THR A 25 5.30 -5.03 0.89
CA THR A 25 5.87 -4.42 -0.32
C THR A 25 4.77 -3.90 -1.26
N VAL A 26 3.69 -4.67 -1.42
CA VAL A 26 2.50 -4.25 -2.18
C VAL A 26 1.82 -3.04 -1.51
N GLU A 27 1.78 -2.98 -0.18
CA GLU A 27 1.24 -1.82 0.56
C GLU A 27 2.07 -0.55 0.34
N GLN A 28 3.39 -0.67 0.21
CA GLN A 28 4.23 0.46 -0.18
C GLN A 28 3.92 0.93 -1.60
N ALA A 29 3.75 0.00 -2.55
CA ALA A 29 3.34 0.32 -3.92
C ALA A 29 1.96 1.01 -3.95
N ARG A 30 1.00 0.53 -3.15
CA ARG A 30 -0.29 1.18 -2.92
C ARG A 30 -0.13 2.61 -2.44
N GLY A 31 0.74 2.85 -1.44
CA GLY A 31 1.06 4.18 -0.95
C GLY A 31 1.57 5.13 -2.05
N HIS A 32 2.37 4.61 -2.99
CA HIS A 32 2.83 5.39 -4.15
C HIS A 32 1.71 5.73 -5.13
N LEU A 33 0.68 4.88 -5.29
CA LEU A 33 -0.49 5.23 -6.10
C LEU A 33 -1.31 6.37 -5.50
N TYR A 34 -1.48 6.38 -4.17
CA TYR A 34 -2.11 7.52 -3.48
C TYR A 34 -1.29 8.80 -3.63
N ALA A 35 0.04 8.72 -3.48
CA ALA A 35 0.92 9.86 -3.70
C ALA A 35 0.81 10.37 -5.15
N PHE A 36 0.83 9.46 -6.13
CA PHE A 36 0.61 9.78 -7.54
C PHE A 36 -0.74 10.50 -7.76
N HIS A 37 -1.84 9.96 -7.25
CA HIS A 37 -3.16 10.57 -7.36
C HIS A 37 -3.19 12.01 -6.81
N HIS A 38 -2.66 12.23 -5.62
CA HIS A 38 -2.62 13.57 -5.01
C HIS A 38 -1.73 14.56 -5.77
N LEU A 39 -0.55 14.12 -6.21
CA LEU A 39 0.38 14.97 -6.95
C LEU A 39 -0.18 15.35 -8.32
N THR A 40 -0.77 14.40 -9.04
CA THR A 40 -1.41 14.66 -10.34
C THR A 40 -2.61 15.58 -10.19
N GLY A 41 -3.49 15.35 -9.21
CA GLY A 41 -4.63 16.24 -8.95
C GLY A 41 -4.17 17.66 -8.60
N THR A 42 -3.11 17.79 -7.79
CA THR A 42 -2.52 19.10 -7.46
C THR A 42 -1.98 19.82 -8.70
N ALA A 43 -1.30 19.09 -9.59
CA ALA A 43 -0.78 19.63 -10.84
C ALA A 43 -1.92 20.05 -11.80
N ASP A 44 -3.01 19.29 -11.85
CA ASP A 44 -4.20 19.61 -12.65
C ASP A 44 -4.88 20.92 -12.19
N PHE A 45 -5.01 21.15 -10.87
CA PHE A 45 -5.46 22.44 -10.36
C PHE A 45 -4.51 23.59 -10.72
N ALA A 46 -3.20 23.38 -10.59
CA ALA A 46 -2.21 24.39 -10.97
C ALA A 46 -2.25 24.71 -12.48
N LEU A 47 -2.56 23.71 -13.32
CA LEU A 47 -2.76 23.87 -14.75
C LEU A 47 -3.96 24.78 -15.05
N GLY A 48 -5.09 24.57 -14.35
CA GLY A 48 -6.25 25.45 -14.45
C GLY A 48 -5.92 26.90 -14.10
N GLU A 49 -5.15 27.14 -13.03
CA GLU A 49 -4.66 28.49 -12.71
C GLU A 49 -3.76 29.08 -13.81
N ALA A 50 -2.91 28.25 -14.43
CA ALA A 50 -2.04 28.69 -15.50
C ALA A 50 -2.83 29.10 -16.76
N VAL A 51 -3.87 28.36 -17.13
CA VAL A 51 -4.80 28.71 -18.21
C VAL A 51 -5.41 30.09 -17.98
N GLU A 52 -5.95 30.33 -16.78
CA GLU A 52 -6.52 31.63 -16.41
C GLU A 52 -5.51 32.78 -16.49
N LYS A 53 -4.26 32.53 -16.05
CA LYS A 53 -3.18 33.52 -16.13
C LYS A 53 -2.77 33.82 -17.57
N LEU A 54 -2.70 32.80 -18.43
CA LEU A 54 -2.39 32.97 -19.86
C LEU A 54 -3.45 33.82 -20.57
N ARG A 55 -4.75 33.58 -20.30
CA ARG A 55 -5.83 34.41 -20.83
C ARG A 55 -5.66 35.88 -20.41
N LYS A 56 -5.45 36.13 -19.12
CA LYS A 56 -5.26 37.49 -18.57
C LYS A 56 -4.02 38.19 -19.12
N ALA A 57 -2.98 37.45 -19.46
CA ALA A 57 -1.75 37.96 -20.06
C ALA A 57 -1.87 38.26 -21.57
N GLY A 58 -3.03 37.99 -22.20
CA GLY A 58 -3.22 38.23 -23.63
C GLY A 58 -2.75 37.07 -24.52
N HIS A 59 -2.70 35.85 -24.00
CA HIS A 59 -2.34 34.63 -24.74
C HIS A 59 -3.51 33.63 -24.82
N PRO A 60 -4.66 34.01 -25.41
CA PRO A 60 -5.85 33.15 -25.43
C PRO A 60 -5.63 31.86 -26.22
N ASP A 61 -4.93 31.91 -27.35
CA ASP A 61 -4.70 30.71 -28.19
C ASP A 61 -3.94 29.60 -27.45
N TRP A 62 -2.99 29.97 -26.58
CA TRP A 62 -2.27 29.01 -25.74
C TRP A 62 -3.15 28.48 -24.61
N ALA A 63 -3.95 29.35 -23.99
CA ALA A 63 -4.89 28.96 -22.96
C ALA A 63 -5.93 27.95 -23.51
N ASP A 64 -6.53 28.25 -24.67
CA ASP A 64 -7.52 27.39 -25.34
C ASP A 64 -6.92 26.03 -25.70
N ARG A 65 -5.70 26.01 -26.25
CA ARG A 65 -5.05 24.76 -26.61
C ARG A 65 -4.74 23.91 -25.38
N ILE A 66 -4.16 24.49 -24.33
CA ILE A 66 -3.84 23.78 -23.09
C ILE A 66 -5.11 23.23 -22.44
N GLU A 67 -6.15 24.04 -22.34
CA GLU A 67 -7.44 23.63 -21.79
C GLU A 67 -8.04 22.46 -22.58
N THR A 68 -7.99 22.51 -23.91
CA THR A 68 -8.54 21.45 -24.78
C THR A 68 -7.73 20.15 -24.70
N GLU A 69 -6.40 20.24 -24.64
CA GLU A 69 -5.51 19.08 -24.81
C GLU A 69 -5.14 18.41 -23.49
N LEU A 70 -5.09 19.16 -22.38
CA LEU A 70 -4.60 18.65 -21.10
C LEU A 70 -5.68 18.57 -20.00
N ILE A 71 -6.60 19.53 -19.92
CA ILE A 71 -7.64 19.50 -18.87
C ILE A 71 -8.65 18.40 -19.22
N GLY A 72 -8.80 17.44 -18.31
CA GLY A 72 -9.64 16.26 -18.53
C GLY A 72 -8.99 15.13 -19.35
N LEU A 73 -7.71 15.27 -19.74
CA LEU A 73 -6.96 14.20 -20.38
C LEU A 73 -6.72 13.06 -19.38
N ASN A 74 -7.17 11.84 -19.68
CA ASN A 74 -6.94 10.70 -18.79
C ASN A 74 -5.45 10.30 -18.69
N VAL A 75 -5.01 9.84 -17.51
CA VAL A 75 -3.62 9.37 -17.29
C VAL A 75 -3.35 8.00 -17.92
N LEU A 76 -4.40 7.20 -18.08
CA LEU A 76 -4.42 5.91 -18.77
C LEU A 76 -5.71 5.82 -19.59
N ALA A 77 -5.80 4.85 -20.51
CA ALA A 77 -7.01 4.66 -21.31
C ALA A 77 -8.25 4.53 -20.40
N ASP A 78 -9.24 5.40 -20.61
CA ASP A 78 -10.50 5.46 -19.85
C ASP A 78 -10.36 5.64 -18.33
N ARG A 79 -9.20 6.09 -17.84
CA ARG A 79 -8.90 6.16 -16.40
C ARG A 79 -8.23 7.45 -15.98
N TRP A 80 -8.90 8.14 -15.05
CA TRP A 80 -8.28 9.12 -14.19
C TRP A 80 -7.62 8.48 -12.98
N THR A 81 -6.81 9.24 -12.26
CA THR A 81 -5.93 8.71 -11.21
C THR A 81 -6.67 8.04 -10.06
N PHE A 82 -7.87 8.49 -9.69
CA PHE A 82 -8.65 7.83 -8.62
C PHE A 82 -9.13 6.44 -9.05
N GLN A 83 -9.48 6.25 -10.32
CA GLN A 83 -9.91 4.95 -10.84
C GLN A 83 -8.74 3.97 -10.86
N VAL A 84 -7.52 4.45 -11.14
CA VAL A 84 -6.31 3.62 -11.04
C VAL A 84 -6.09 3.14 -9.61
N VAL A 85 -6.34 4.00 -8.61
CA VAL A 85 -6.26 3.61 -7.18
C VAL A 85 -7.34 2.59 -6.84
N GLU A 86 -8.59 2.85 -7.20
CA GLU A 86 -9.73 1.95 -6.93
C GLU A 86 -9.52 0.56 -7.56
N GLU A 87 -9.11 0.50 -8.83
CA GLU A 87 -8.86 -0.76 -9.52
C GLU A 87 -7.68 -1.54 -8.94
N TYR A 88 -6.64 -0.84 -8.46
CA TYR A 88 -5.54 -1.50 -7.75
C TYR A 88 -5.99 -2.08 -6.40
N ASP A 89 -6.78 -1.30 -5.66
CA ASP A 89 -7.30 -1.67 -4.34
C ASP A 89 -8.26 -2.86 -4.41
N ASP A 90 -9.26 -2.79 -5.28
CA ASP A 90 -10.29 -3.83 -5.43
C ASP A 90 -9.76 -5.07 -6.15
N GLY A 91 -8.76 -4.90 -7.02
CA GLY A 91 -8.15 -5.97 -7.81
C GLY A 91 -6.96 -6.60 -7.09
N TYR A 92 -5.76 -6.13 -7.46
CA TYR A 92 -4.50 -6.78 -7.10
C TYR A 92 -4.26 -6.76 -5.58
N TYR A 93 -4.40 -5.60 -4.94
CA TYR A 93 -4.17 -5.47 -3.50
C TYR A 93 -5.19 -6.26 -2.68
N GLY A 94 -6.48 -6.13 -2.98
CA GLY A 94 -7.56 -6.86 -2.31
C GLY A 94 -7.37 -8.37 -2.38
N THR A 95 -7.03 -8.89 -3.56
CA THR A 95 -6.73 -10.33 -3.76
C THR A 95 -5.52 -10.78 -2.95
N PHE A 96 -4.42 -10.01 -3.01
CA PHE A 96 -3.19 -10.33 -2.29
C PHE A 96 -3.44 -10.37 -0.77
N ARG A 97 -4.09 -9.33 -0.24
CA ARG A 97 -4.41 -9.20 1.18
C ARG A 97 -5.32 -10.34 1.67
N GLY A 98 -6.32 -10.71 0.87
CA GLY A 98 -7.21 -11.84 1.17
C GLY A 98 -6.43 -13.14 1.28
N MET A 99 -5.62 -13.47 0.26
CA MET A 99 -4.82 -14.69 0.25
C MET A 99 -3.79 -14.75 1.38
N THR A 100 -3.10 -13.65 1.69
CA THR A 100 -2.17 -13.60 2.83
C THR A 100 -2.87 -13.88 4.15
N ARG A 101 -4.09 -13.32 4.33
CA ARG A 101 -4.89 -13.59 5.53
C ARG A 101 -5.29 -15.06 5.61
N ASP A 102 -5.86 -15.61 4.54
CA ASP A 102 -6.34 -17.00 4.53
C ASP A 102 -5.19 -17.97 4.84
N VAL A 103 -4.00 -17.74 4.27
CA VAL A 103 -2.80 -18.55 4.52
C VAL A 103 -2.33 -18.41 5.98
N ALA A 104 -2.34 -17.21 6.56
CA ALA A 104 -1.95 -17.02 7.95
C ALA A 104 -2.96 -17.61 8.94
N ASP A 105 -4.26 -17.46 8.66
CA ASP A 105 -5.33 -18.04 9.48
C ASP A 105 -5.23 -19.58 9.50
N ASP A 106 -4.91 -20.22 8.37
CA ASP A 106 -4.76 -21.68 8.26
C ASP A 106 -3.45 -22.20 8.85
N LEU A 107 -2.31 -21.57 8.51
CA LEU A 107 -0.98 -22.13 8.79
C LEU A 107 -0.33 -21.60 10.07
N THR A 108 -0.75 -20.43 10.57
CA THR A 108 -0.11 -19.77 11.71
C THR A 108 -1.09 -19.27 12.77
N ASP A 109 -2.33 -19.75 12.75
CA ASP A 109 -3.39 -19.33 13.70
C ASP A 109 -3.56 -17.79 13.70
N GLY A 110 -3.47 -17.19 12.50
CA GLY A 110 -3.58 -15.75 12.26
C GLY A 110 -2.33 -14.94 12.65
N ARG A 111 -1.23 -15.58 13.07
CA ARG A 111 0.01 -14.88 13.45
C ARG A 111 0.84 -14.54 12.20
N LEU A 112 0.77 -13.28 11.78
CA LEU A 112 1.49 -12.76 10.60
C LEU A 112 3.02 -12.63 10.80
N HIS A 113 3.46 -12.33 12.02
CA HIS A 113 4.86 -11.95 12.31
C HIS A 113 5.60 -12.98 13.19
N LEU A 114 5.30 -14.26 13.01
CA LEU A 114 5.95 -15.35 13.76
C LEU A 114 7.48 -15.30 13.67
N HIS A 115 7.99 -15.07 12.46
CA HIS A 115 9.41 -15.04 12.20
C HIS A 115 10.09 -13.89 12.97
N GLU A 116 9.53 -12.68 12.90
CA GLU A 116 10.03 -11.50 13.63
C GLU A 116 9.92 -11.68 15.14
N GLU A 117 8.83 -12.30 15.61
CA GLU A 117 8.66 -12.65 17.02
C GLU A 117 9.79 -13.58 17.51
N GLN A 118 10.07 -14.67 16.79
CA GLN A 118 11.17 -15.57 17.11
C GLN A 118 12.53 -14.83 17.08
N LEU A 119 12.75 -14.00 16.05
CA LEU A 119 13.97 -13.21 15.92
C LEU A 119 14.15 -12.24 17.10
N LYS A 120 13.09 -11.55 17.51
CA LYS A 120 13.10 -10.67 18.68
C LYS A 120 13.37 -11.44 19.97
N ARG A 121 12.76 -12.61 20.17
CA ARG A 121 13.03 -13.48 21.33
C ARG A 121 14.50 -13.88 21.41
N ARG A 122 15.13 -14.20 20.28
CA ARG A 122 16.56 -14.54 20.21
C ARG A 122 17.49 -13.35 20.45
N ARG A 123 17.10 -12.14 20.03
CA ARG A 123 17.95 -10.93 20.08
C ARG A 123 17.80 -10.09 21.35
N ARG A 124 16.70 -10.23 22.09
CA ARG A 124 16.48 -9.46 23.32
C ARG A 124 17.47 -9.83 24.43
N THR A 125 17.75 -8.88 25.32
CA THR A 125 18.52 -9.15 26.54
C THR A 125 17.53 -9.34 27.68
N GLU A 126 17.52 -10.52 28.29
CA GLU A 126 16.55 -10.82 29.35
C GLU A 126 16.81 -9.95 30.59
N GLY A 127 15.73 -9.40 31.16
CA GLY A 127 15.77 -8.56 32.37
C GLY A 127 16.27 -7.12 32.17
N ARG A 128 16.67 -6.73 30.96
CA ARG A 128 17.10 -5.35 30.66
C ARG A 128 15.88 -4.47 30.33
N PRO A 129 15.67 -3.35 31.04
CA PRO A 129 14.61 -2.40 30.71
C PRO A 129 14.68 -1.94 29.25
N GLY A 130 13.55 -2.00 28.54
CA GLY A 130 13.42 -1.65 27.12
C GLY A 130 13.65 -2.80 26.14
N HIS A 131 13.97 -4.01 26.63
CA HIS A 131 14.17 -5.22 25.81
C HIS A 131 13.02 -6.23 25.96
N GLU A 132 11.95 -5.87 26.66
CA GLU A 132 10.81 -6.74 26.89
C GLU A 132 10.06 -7.09 25.59
N MET A 133 9.47 -8.29 25.58
CA MET A 133 8.52 -8.67 24.53
C MET A 133 7.12 -8.28 24.99
N GLY A 134 6.63 -7.12 24.53
CA GLY A 134 5.23 -6.76 24.69
C GLY A 134 4.31 -7.71 23.92
N ARG A 135 3.03 -7.77 24.32
CA ARG A 135 2.01 -8.37 23.47
C ARG A 135 1.83 -7.51 22.21
N PRO A 136 1.50 -8.10 21.04
CA PRO A 136 1.11 -7.32 19.88
C PRO A 136 0.00 -6.33 20.28
N SER A 137 0.09 -5.09 19.80
CA SER A 137 -1.02 -4.16 19.91
C SER A 137 -2.16 -4.72 19.04
N THR A 138 -3.24 -5.16 19.69
CA THR A 138 -4.47 -5.57 19.03
C THR A 138 -5.08 -4.44 18.24
#